data_AF-A0A8B9YX33-F1
#
_entry.id   AF-A0A8B9YX33-F1
#
_cell.length_a   1.000
_cell.length_b   1.000
_cell.length_c   1.000
_cell.angle_alpha   90.00
_cell.angle_beta   90.00
_cell.angle_gamma   90.00
#
_symmetry.space_group_name_H-M   'P 1'
#
loop_
_entity.id
_entity.type
_entity.pdbx_description
1 polymer ?
#
loop_
_entity_poly.entity_id
_entity_poly.type
_entity_poly.pdbx_seq_one_letter_code
_entity_poly.pdbx_strand_id
1 'polypeptide(L)'
;MASGGQKRVIQLTGFKKEEKKALLKWLFKLDCVFLDSKKYRNCTHLIAKKLCRSEKFSAACAAGKWILTKEYIINSAESGRWLDETTYEWGYEIEKDTHYSPQMQSAPKRWREELTCSSAPGAFHRWKVVLPVKEGDKRMASIRSVLSNFCFWRRKSEHPLTLF
;
A
#
# COMPACT_ATOMS: atom_id res chain seq x y z
N MET A 1 -23.03 17.71 11.54
CA MET A 1 -21.70 18.01 12.11
C MET A 1 -20.68 17.32 11.23
N ALA A 2 -19.84 18.08 10.52
CA ALA A 2 -18.83 17.49 9.63
C ALA A 2 -17.83 16.71 10.48
N SER A 3 -17.74 15.39 10.29
CA SER A 3 -16.66 14.64 10.92
C SER A 3 -15.36 15.23 10.38
N GLY A 4 -14.46 15.61 11.29
CA GLY A 4 -13.09 15.99 10.95
C GLY A 4 -12.39 14.77 10.37
N GLY A 5 -12.67 14.46 9.11
CA GLY A 5 -12.12 13.32 8.42
C GLY A 5 -10.63 13.50 8.25
N GLN A 6 -9.85 12.52 8.71
CA GLN A 6 -8.40 12.52 8.55
C GLN A 6 -8.04 12.79 7.09
N LYS A 7 -7.15 13.77 6.86
CA LYS A 7 -6.77 14.21 5.52
C LYS A 7 -6.24 13.03 4.70
N ARG A 8 -6.86 12.78 3.54
CA ARG A 8 -6.50 11.63 2.69
C ARG A 8 -5.17 11.89 2.00
N VAL A 9 -4.20 11.03 2.27
CA VAL A 9 -2.90 10.97 1.61
C VAL A 9 -2.93 9.86 0.56
N ILE A 10 -2.84 10.23 -0.72
CA ILE A 10 -3.04 9.36 -1.88
C ILE A 10 -1.71 9.05 -2.57
N GLN A 11 -1.47 7.77 -2.87
CA GLN A 11 -0.46 7.32 -3.84
C GLN A 11 -1.11 6.55 -4.98
N LEU A 12 -0.47 6.56 -6.16
CA LEU A 12 -0.91 5.81 -7.34
C LEU A 12 0.11 4.71 -7.71
N THR A 13 -0.36 3.56 -8.17
CA THR A 13 0.48 2.47 -8.72
C THR A 13 -0.14 1.82 -9.96
N GLY A 14 0.71 1.41 -10.90
CA GLY A 14 0.31 0.65 -12.10
C GLY A 14 -0.33 1.46 -13.24
N PHE A 15 -0.39 2.79 -13.14
CA PHE A 15 -0.94 3.66 -14.18
C PHE A 15 0.14 4.18 -15.15
N LYS A 16 -0.21 4.32 -16.42
CA LYS A 16 0.61 5.03 -17.41
C LYS A 16 0.60 6.54 -17.14
N LYS A 17 1.51 7.29 -17.78
CA LYS A 17 1.68 8.74 -17.55
C LYS A 17 0.40 9.52 -17.85
N GLU A 18 -0.29 9.16 -18.92
CA GLU A 18 -1.53 9.80 -19.39
C GLU A 18 -2.69 9.53 -18.41
N GLU A 19 -2.85 8.28 -17.99
CA GLU A 19 -3.86 7.88 -17.01
C GLU A 19 -3.62 8.55 -15.65
N LYS A 20 -2.36 8.62 -15.22
CA LYS A 20 -1.96 9.32 -14.00
C LYS A 20 -2.35 10.80 -14.07
N LYS A 21 -2.07 11.47 -15.19
CA LYS A 21 -2.47 12.88 -15.40
C LYS A 21 -3.99 13.04 -15.33
N ALA A 22 -4.77 12.12 -15.88
CA ALA A 22 -6.23 12.16 -15.80
C ALA A 22 -6.72 12.03 -14.35
N LEU A 23 -6.17 11.10 -13.57
CA LEU A 23 -6.51 10.95 -12.15
C LEU A 23 -6.14 12.17 -11.31
N LEU A 24 -5.01 12.83 -11.63
CA LEU A 24 -4.63 14.05 -10.93
C LEU A 24 -5.65 15.17 -11.13
N LYS A 25 -6.24 15.31 -12.33
CA LYS A 25 -7.32 16.29 -12.59
C LYS A 25 -8.52 16.07 -11.67
N TRP A 26 -8.86 14.83 -11.37
CA TRP A 26 -9.93 14.50 -10.43
C TRP A 26 -9.53 14.76 -8.98
N LEU A 27 -8.30 14.38 -8.58
CA LEU A 27 -7.78 14.65 -7.23
C LEU A 27 -7.72 16.15 -6.91
N PHE A 28 -7.46 17.03 -7.89
CA PHE A 28 -7.49 18.47 -7.69
C PHE A 28 -8.87 19.03 -7.29
N LYS A 29 -9.96 18.28 -7.53
CA LYS A 29 -11.31 18.65 -7.12
C LYS A 29 -11.62 18.24 -5.67
N LEU A 30 -10.73 17.52 -5.01
CA LEU A 30 -10.95 16.93 -3.70
C LEU A 30 -9.87 17.38 -2.71
N ASP A 31 -10.24 17.56 -1.43
CA ASP A 31 -9.23 17.85 -0.40
C ASP A 31 -8.44 16.59 -0.04
N CYS A 32 -7.21 16.52 -0.56
CA CYS A 32 -6.24 15.46 -0.30
C CYS A 32 -4.79 15.91 -0.46
N VAL A 33 -3.86 15.05 -0.07
CA VAL A 33 -2.43 15.17 -0.33
C VAL A 33 -2.03 14.09 -1.32
N PHE A 34 -1.55 14.47 -2.50
CA PHE A 34 -1.00 13.52 -3.47
C PHE A 34 0.51 13.37 -3.29
N LEU A 35 0.99 12.13 -3.15
CA LEU A 35 2.42 11.82 -3.03
C LEU A 35 2.99 11.34 -4.36
N ASP A 36 3.65 12.23 -5.09
CA ASP A 36 4.36 11.86 -6.32
C ASP A 36 5.74 11.27 -6.03
N SER A 37 5.78 9.98 -5.69
CA SER A 37 7.02 9.23 -5.56
C SER A 37 6.96 7.91 -6.31
N LYS A 38 8.11 7.47 -6.84
CA LYS A 38 8.25 6.12 -7.41
C LYS A 38 8.22 5.04 -6.34
N LYS A 39 8.70 5.34 -5.14
CA LYS A 39 8.72 4.43 -3.98
C LYS A 39 7.46 4.59 -3.14
N TYR A 40 7.15 3.58 -2.34
CA TYR A 40 6.15 3.69 -1.30
C TYR A 40 6.52 4.79 -0.31
N ARG A 41 5.51 5.53 0.12
CA ARG A 41 5.54 6.45 1.25
C ARG A 41 4.30 6.17 2.08
N ASN A 42 4.34 6.42 3.38
CA ASN A 42 3.24 6.14 4.30
C ASN A 42 1.97 6.95 3.91
N CYS A 43 1.19 6.41 2.99
CA CYS A 43 -0.07 6.96 2.52
C CYS A 43 -1.23 6.36 3.31
N THR A 44 -2.39 6.99 3.21
CA THR A 44 -3.65 6.44 3.76
C THR A 44 -4.38 5.57 2.73
N HIS A 45 -4.25 5.95 1.45
CA HIS A 45 -4.89 5.28 0.32
C HIS A 45 -3.87 5.07 -0.80
N LEU A 46 -3.82 3.86 -1.34
CA LEU A 46 -3.10 3.52 -2.54
C LEU A 46 -4.12 3.17 -3.63
N ILE A 47 -4.15 3.94 -4.70
CA ILE A 47 -4.99 3.61 -5.84
C ILE A 47 -4.18 2.75 -6.80
N ALA A 48 -4.70 1.58 -7.12
CA ALA A 48 -4.05 0.60 -7.98
C ALA A 48 -4.90 0.36 -9.23
N LYS A 49 -4.25 0.41 -10.39
CA LYS A 49 -4.91 0.10 -11.67
C LYS A 49 -5.42 -1.34 -11.73
N LYS A 50 -4.66 -2.25 -11.13
CA LYS A 50 -4.91 -3.69 -11.08
C LYS A 50 -4.18 -4.29 -9.89
N LEU A 51 -4.58 -5.50 -9.49
CA LEU A 51 -3.79 -6.32 -8.58
C LEU A 51 -2.38 -6.54 -9.15
N CYS A 52 -1.36 -6.23 -8.36
CA CYS A 52 0.02 -6.32 -8.79
C CYS A 52 0.98 -6.58 -7.64
N ARG A 53 2.17 -7.11 -7.95
CA ARG A 53 3.26 -7.34 -6.99
C ARG A 53 4.26 -6.18 -6.94
N SER A 54 3.77 -4.95 -7.18
CA SER A 54 4.62 -3.76 -7.09
C SER A 54 5.02 -3.48 -5.64
N GLU A 55 6.17 -2.83 -5.44
CA GLU A 55 6.65 -2.46 -4.10
C GLU A 55 5.60 -1.67 -3.31
N LYS A 56 4.97 -0.67 -3.93
CA LYS A 56 3.88 0.10 -3.31
C LYS A 56 2.71 -0.77 -2.88
N PHE A 57 2.29 -1.71 -3.73
CA PHE A 57 1.14 -2.56 -3.45
C PHE A 57 1.42 -3.46 -2.25
N SER A 58 2.55 -4.17 -2.25
CA SER A 58 2.93 -5.02 -1.12
C SER A 58 3.17 -4.23 0.17
N ALA A 59 3.79 -3.06 0.09
CA ALA A 59 4.02 -2.20 1.24
C ALA A 59 2.70 -1.67 1.82
N ALA A 60 1.76 -1.22 0.97
CA ALA A 60 0.44 -0.77 1.41
C ALA A 60 -0.39 -1.91 2.04
N CYS A 61 -0.34 -3.12 1.47
CA CYS A 61 -0.99 -4.29 2.07
C CYS A 61 -0.40 -4.57 3.46
N ALA A 62 0.93 -4.65 3.56
CA ALA A 62 1.61 -4.91 4.83
C ALA A 62 1.37 -3.82 5.87
N ALA A 63 1.01 -2.61 5.43
CA ALA A 63 0.72 -1.46 6.28
C ALA A 63 -0.78 -1.31 6.62
N GLY A 64 -1.64 -2.19 6.10
CA GLY A 64 -3.10 -2.12 6.29
C GLY A 64 -3.74 -0.86 5.72
N LYS A 65 -3.19 -0.31 4.62
CA LYS A 65 -3.79 0.87 3.97
C LYS A 65 -4.94 0.47 3.08
N TRP A 66 -5.84 1.42 2.81
CA TRP A 66 -6.84 1.28 1.77
C TRP A 66 -6.15 1.09 0.42
N ILE A 67 -6.43 -0.02 -0.27
CA ILE A 67 -5.98 -0.22 -1.65
C ILE A 67 -7.22 -0.28 -2.54
N LEU A 68 -7.41 0.78 -3.33
CA LEU A 68 -8.66 1.01 -4.03
C LEU A 68 -8.50 1.02 -5.54
N THR A 69 -9.60 0.84 -6.26
CA THR A 69 -9.69 1.06 -7.69
C THR A 69 -9.71 2.55 -8.04
N LYS A 70 -9.56 2.89 -9.32
CA LYS A 70 -9.53 4.30 -9.77
C LYS A 70 -10.90 4.97 -9.68
N GLU A 71 -11.96 4.18 -9.73
CA GLU A 71 -13.36 4.59 -9.67
C GLU A 71 -13.64 5.33 -8.35
N TYR A 72 -12.93 4.99 -7.27
CA TYR A 72 -13.00 5.74 -6.01
C TYR A 72 -12.72 7.23 -6.18
N ILE A 73 -11.65 7.58 -6.90
CA ILE A 73 -11.28 8.98 -7.17
C ILE A 73 -12.33 9.64 -8.05
N ILE A 74 -12.70 8.96 -9.15
CA ILE A 74 -13.57 9.52 -10.18
C ILE A 74 -14.95 9.82 -9.57
N ASN A 75 -15.58 8.81 -8.97
CA ASN A 75 -16.92 8.91 -8.41
C ASN A 75 -16.95 9.88 -7.22
N SER A 76 -15.89 9.93 -6.39
CA SER A 76 -15.79 10.92 -5.31
C SER A 76 -15.70 12.34 -5.85
N ALA A 77 -14.90 12.56 -6.89
CA ALA A 77 -14.73 13.87 -7.50
C ALA A 77 -15.99 14.34 -8.24
N GLU A 78 -16.72 13.44 -8.87
CA GLU A 78 -18.04 13.71 -9.47
C GLU A 78 -19.10 14.02 -8.41
N SER A 79 -19.06 13.34 -7.27
CA SER A 79 -19.95 13.59 -6.14
C SER A 79 -19.59 14.84 -5.32
N GLY A 80 -18.45 15.48 -5.61
CA GLY A 80 -17.92 16.62 -4.84
C GLY A 80 -17.52 16.29 -3.39
N ARG A 81 -17.44 15.00 -3.04
CA ARG A 81 -17.09 14.53 -1.69
C ARG A 81 -16.44 13.16 -1.73
N TRP A 82 -15.66 12.84 -0.72
CA TRP A 82 -15.14 11.48 -0.54
C TRP A 82 -16.30 10.50 -0.29
N LEU A 83 -16.35 9.44 -1.10
CA LEU A 83 -17.26 8.32 -0.91
C LEU A 83 -16.68 7.31 0.08
N ASP A 84 -17.50 6.36 0.48
CA ASP A 84 -17.06 5.21 1.28
C ASP A 84 -16.06 4.36 0.48
N GLU A 85 -14.98 3.93 1.13
CA GLU A 85 -13.90 3.17 0.50
C GLU A 85 -14.27 1.72 0.18
N THR A 86 -15.22 1.13 0.90
CA THR A 86 -15.45 -0.32 0.98
C THR A 86 -15.74 -0.93 -0.39
N THR A 87 -16.65 -0.34 -1.16
CA THR A 87 -17.06 -0.88 -2.48
C THR A 87 -16.02 -0.71 -3.57
N TYR A 88 -14.98 0.10 -3.32
CA TYR A 88 -13.87 0.33 -4.24
C TYR A 88 -12.61 -0.43 -3.82
N GLU A 89 -12.65 -1.16 -2.70
CA GLU A 89 -11.49 -1.86 -2.17
C GLU A 89 -11.17 -3.11 -2.99
N TRP A 90 -9.89 -3.27 -3.31
CA TRP A 90 -9.40 -4.53 -3.88
C TRP A 90 -9.58 -5.66 -2.86
N GLY A 91 -10.42 -6.64 -3.22
CA GLY A 91 -10.84 -7.72 -2.33
C GLY A 91 -12.22 -7.52 -1.70
N TYR A 92 -12.95 -6.46 -2.07
CA TYR A 92 -14.39 -6.34 -1.77
C TYR A 92 -15.18 -7.49 -2.38
N GLU A 93 -14.97 -7.74 -3.68
CA GLU A 93 -15.48 -8.89 -4.42
C GLU A 93 -14.32 -9.72 -4.97
N ILE A 94 -14.51 -11.03 -5.04
CA ILE A 94 -13.55 -11.98 -5.62
C ILE A 94 -14.07 -12.42 -6.98
N GLU A 95 -13.38 -12.01 -8.03
CA GLU A 95 -13.73 -12.34 -9.40
C GLU A 95 -13.23 -13.76 -9.74
N LYS A 96 -14.13 -14.63 -10.20
CA LYS A 96 -13.84 -16.04 -10.50
C LYS A 96 -13.05 -16.24 -11.80
N ASP A 97 -13.22 -15.36 -12.78
CA ASP A 97 -12.68 -15.52 -14.14
C ASP A 97 -11.39 -14.72 -14.38
N THR A 98 -10.63 -14.42 -13.32
CA THR A 98 -9.34 -13.73 -13.43
C THR A 98 -8.17 -14.69 -13.29
N HIS A 99 -7.02 -14.29 -13.82
CA HIS A 99 -5.75 -15.00 -13.61
C HIS A 99 -5.19 -14.85 -12.18
N TYR A 100 -5.87 -14.12 -11.29
CA TYR A 100 -5.43 -13.89 -9.91
C TYR A 100 -6.07 -14.90 -8.97
N SER A 101 -5.27 -15.50 -8.07
CA SER A 101 -5.81 -16.41 -7.06
C SER A 101 -6.71 -15.67 -6.06
N PRO A 102 -7.75 -16.32 -5.51
CA PRO A 102 -8.61 -15.73 -4.48
C PRO A 102 -7.83 -15.14 -3.29
N GLN A 103 -6.71 -15.78 -2.90
CA GLN A 103 -5.83 -15.31 -1.83
C GLN A 103 -5.13 -14.00 -2.19
N MET A 104 -4.75 -13.81 -3.46
CA MET A 104 -4.13 -12.57 -3.93
C MET A 104 -5.17 -11.44 -4.00
N GLN A 105 -6.37 -11.75 -4.49
CA GLN A 105 -7.47 -10.79 -4.60
C GLN A 105 -7.92 -10.27 -3.22
N SER A 106 -8.11 -11.18 -2.26
CA SER A 106 -8.54 -10.82 -0.90
C SER A 106 -7.45 -10.20 -0.01
N ALA A 107 -6.19 -10.16 -0.48
CA ALA A 107 -5.08 -9.76 0.38
C ALA A 107 -5.15 -8.33 0.94
N PRO A 108 -5.53 -7.29 0.17
CA PRO A 108 -5.58 -5.92 0.68
C PRO A 108 -6.60 -5.77 1.80
N LYS A 109 -7.86 -6.15 1.54
CA LYS A 109 -8.94 -6.11 2.53
C LYS A 109 -8.61 -6.89 3.79
N ARG A 110 -8.15 -8.14 3.64
CA ARG A 110 -7.81 -9.01 4.78
C ARG A 110 -6.76 -8.37 5.69
N TRP A 111 -5.68 -7.84 5.13
CA TRP A 111 -4.63 -7.22 5.95
C TRP A 111 -5.07 -5.91 6.59
N ARG A 112 -5.90 -5.10 5.90
CA ARG A 112 -6.49 -3.91 6.51
C ARG A 112 -7.34 -4.27 7.72
N GLU A 113 -8.23 -5.25 7.58
CA GLU A 113 -9.13 -5.69 8.66
C GLU A 113 -8.35 -6.31 9.83
N GLU A 114 -7.39 -7.19 9.54
CA GLU A 114 -6.53 -7.80 10.56
C GLU A 114 -5.75 -6.75 11.36
N LEU A 115 -5.17 -5.75 10.70
CA LEU A 115 -4.38 -4.70 11.36
C LEU A 115 -5.26 -3.70 12.11
N THR A 116 -6.50 -3.50 11.65
CA THR A 116 -7.51 -2.72 12.38
C THR A 116 -7.93 -3.44 13.66
N CYS A 117 -8.18 -4.75 13.57
CA CYS A 117 -8.60 -5.58 14.71
C CYS A 117 -7.49 -5.75 15.75
N SER A 118 -6.29 -6.11 15.29
CA SER A 118 -5.12 -6.34 16.17
C SER A 118 -4.47 -5.05 16.69
N SER A 119 -4.80 -3.89 16.11
CA SER A 119 -4.11 -2.62 16.35
C SER A 119 -2.59 -2.67 16.09
N ALA A 120 -2.12 -3.66 15.33
CA ALA A 120 -0.71 -3.77 14.98
C ALA A 120 -0.34 -2.70 13.92
N PRO A 121 0.85 -2.08 14.00
CA PRO A 121 1.25 -1.04 13.06
C PRO A 121 1.55 -1.58 11.65
N GLY A 122 1.64 -2.90 11.48
CA GLY A 122 1.83 -3.56 10.19
C GLY A 122 2.02 -5.08 10.31
N ALA A 123 1.93 -5.77 9.17
CA ALA A 123 1.93 -7.23 9.04
C ALA A 123 3.18 -7.92 9.61
N PHE A 124 4.31 -7.22 9.61
CA PHE A 124 5.60 -7.73 10.09
C PHE A 124 5.99 -7.14 11.45
N HIS A 125 5.02 -6.61 12.21
CA HIS A 125 5.30 -6.04 13.52
C HIS A 125 6.02 -7.07 14.42
N ARG A 126 7.13 -6.65 15.04
CA ARG A 126 8.02 -7.44 15.91
C ARG A 126 8.85 -8.53 15.21
N TRP A 127 8.83 -8.63 13.89
CA TRP A 127 9.67 -9.59 13.19
C TRP A 127 11.15 -9.15 13.20
N LYS A 128 12.04 -10.12 13.42
CA LYS A 128 13.49 -9.98 13.18
C LYS A 128 13.83 -10.81 11.95
N VAL A 129 14.22 -10.14 10.87
CA VAL A 129 14.40 -10.78 9.55
C VAL A 129 15.86 -10.78 9.15
N VAL A 130 16.39 -11.95 8.79
CA VAL A 130 17.67 -12.09 8.09
C VAL A 130 17.38 -12.34 6.62
N LEU A 131 17.89 -11.48 5.75
CA LEU A 131 17.76 -11.60 4.30
C LEU A 131 19.13 -11.94 3.71
N PRO A 132 19.39 -13.22 3.36
CA PRO A 132 20.61 -13.62 2.69
C PRO A 132 20.49 -13.28 1.20
N VAL A 133 21.21 -12.25 0.75
CA VAL A 133 21.03 -11.73 -0.61
C VAL A 133 22.38 -11.34 -1.20
N LYS A 134 22.56 -11.63 -2.50
CA LYS A 134 23.78 -11.28 -3.23
C LYS A 134 23.89 -9.75 -3.35
N GLU A 135 25.10 -9.25 -3.21
CA GLU A 135 25.39 -7.83 -3.35
C GLU A 135 24.92 -7.31 -4.72
N GLY A 136 24.29 -6.13 -4.75
CA GLY A 136 23.79 -5.50 -5.98
C GLY A 136 22.41 -5.96 -6.48
N ASP A 137 21.71 -6.88 -5.81
CA ASP A 137 20.34 -7.27 -6.24
C ASP A 137 19.36 -6.10 -6.10
N LYS A 138 18.86 -5.58 -7.23
CA LYS A 138 17.93 -4.44 -7.29
C LYS A 138 16.61 -4.71 -6.56
N ARG A 139 16.22 -5.98 -6.38
CA ARG A 139 15.02 -6.37 -5.62
C ARG A 139 15.18 -6.08 -4.13
N MET A 140 16.42 -5.93 -3.65
CA MET A 140 16.70 -5.62 -2.24
C MET A 140 16.11 -4.31 -1.80
N ALA A 141 16.18 -3.27 -2.63
CA ALA A 141 15.62 -1.98 -2.25
C ALA A 141 14.12 -2.07 -2.00
N SER A 142 13.40 -2.85 -2.82
CA SER A 142 11.96 -3.06 -2.70
C SER A 142 11.60 -3.91 -1.48
N ILE A 143 12.31 -5.04 -1.27
CA ILE A 143 12.07 -5.92 -0.12
C ILE A 143 12.40 -5.19 1.19
N ARG A 144 13.54 -4.47 1.22
CA ARG A 144 13.91 -3.64 2.37
C ARG A 144 12.85 -2.59 2.64
N SER A 145 12.33 -1.88 1.63
CA SER A 145 11.27 -0.86 1.80
C SER A 145 10.02 -1.44 2.47
N VAL A 146 9.56 -2.61 2.01
CA VAL A 146 8.38 -3.29 2.57
C VAL A 146 8.62 -3.69 4.03
N LEU A 147 9.81 -4.21 4.36
CA LEU A 147 10.12 -4.66 5.72
C LEU A 147 10.52 -3.51 6.67
N SER A 148 11.20 -2.47 6.17
CA SER A 148 11.74 -1.37 6.98
C SER A 148 10.69 -0.44 7.53
N ASN A 149 9.51 -0.41 6.91
CA ASN A 149 8.41 0.36 7.46
C ASN A 149 7.79 -0.31 8.71
N PHE A 150 8.08 -1.60 8.98
CA PHE A 150 7.38 -2.39 10.02
C PHE A 150 8.29 -3.23 10.94
N CYS A 151 9.57 -3.43 10.60
CA CYS A 151 10.54 -4.19 11.39
C CYS A 151 11.64 -3.32 12.02
N PHE A 152 12.05 -3.65 13.24
CA PHE A 152 13.24 -3.07 13.88
C PHE A 152 14.51 -3.67 13.24
N TRP A 153 15.30 -2.86 12.55
CA TRP A 153 16.56 -3.31 11.93
C TRP A 153 17.72 -3.23 12.95
N ARG A 154 18.30 -4.37 13.33
CA ARG A 154 19.66 -4.40 13.88
C ARG A 154 20.64 -4.53 12.70
N ARG A 155 21.48 -3.52 12.48
CA ARG A 155 22.68 -3.69 11.66
C ARG A 155 23.52 -4.78 12.32
N LYS A 156 23.88 -5.84 11.60
CA LYS A 156 24.92 -6.75 12.06
C LYS A 156 26.21 -5.92 12.00
N SER A 157 26.74 -5.50 13.15
CA SER A 157 28.10 -4.97 13.20
C SER A 157 29.02 -6.12 12.83
N GLU A 158 29.79 -5.94 11.77
CA GLU A 158 30.95 -6.78 11.50
C GLU A 158 31.97 -6.53 12.61
N HIS A 159 32.01 -7.39 13.62
CA HIS A 159 33.20 -7.64 14.42
C HIS A 159 33.25 -9.12 14.81
N PRO A 160 34.45 -9.70 14.85
CA PRO A 160 34.66 -11.13 14.77
C PRO A 160 34.42 -11.84 16.11
N LEU A 161 34.14 -13.14 15.99
CA LEU A 161 34.21 -14.22 16.98
C LEU A 161 34.69 -13.83 18.39
N THR A 162 33.88 -14.17 19.39
CA THR A 162 34.38 -14.70 20.66
C THR A 162 33.40 -15.75 21.18
N LEU A 163 33.93 -16.95 21.39
CA LEU A 163 33.30 -18.06 22.09
C LEU A 163 32.88 -17.63 23.50
N PHE A 164 31.72 -18.11 23.95
CA PHE A 164 31.60 -19.02 25.09
C PHE A 164 30.34 -19.87 24.89
#